data_AF-A0A8H4INX5-F1
#
_entry.id   AF-A0A8H4INX5-F1
#
_cell.length_a   1.000
_cell.length_b   1.000
_cell.length_c   1.000
_cell.angle_alpha   90.00
_cell.angle_beta   90.00
_cell.angle_gamma   90.00
#
_symmetry.space_group_name_H-M   'P 1'
#
loop_
_entity.id
_entity.type
_entity.pdbx_description
1 polymer ?
#
loop_
_entity_poly.entity_id
_entity_poly.type
_entity_poly.pdbx_seq_one_letter_code
_entity_poly.pdbx_strand_id
1 'polypeptide(L)'
;MSAPIPVIVCGASREVATQVTANMLPEYDGESPNSLLLFVYAGHDLPITAKEVPQIISGSPPAAASLHTDVGSNDFTVPPRAVIAGGGYSDEAFETLYQGCVQACGSEANLPVPFFRVSNEITSRLEAEGKGPKIRTPEYPKAVANRLKDKLKEAGVGPGISEQPGNKGKTFFF
;
A
#
# COMPACT_ATOMS: atom_id res chain seq x y z
N MET A 1 5.21 4.05 -22.95
CA MET A 1 5.88 3.35 -21.83
C MET A 1 5.22 3.82 -20.56
N SER A 2 4.57 2.94 -19.81
CA SER A 2 3.93 3.32 -18.56
C SER A 2 4.99 3.43 -17.46
N ALA A 3 5.13 4.61 -16.86
CA ALA A 3 6.04 4.79 -15.73
C ALA A 3 5.52 3.98 -14.51
N PRO A 4 6.43 3.40 -13.71
CA PRO A 4 6.03 2.70 -12.50
C PRO A 4 5.41 3.66 -11.48
N ILE A 5 4.43 3.19 -10.72
CA ILE A 5 3.66 3.96 -9.74
C ILE A 5 4.32 3.80 -8.37
N PRO A 6 4.90 4.86 -7.80
CA PRO A 6 5.46 4.81 -6.46
C PRO A 6 4.35 4.60 -5.43
N VAL A 7 4.47 3.59 -4.57
CA VAL A 7 3.50 3.29 -3.50
C VAL A 7 4.21 3.00 -2.19
N ILE A 8 3.54 3.32 -1.09
CA ILE A 8 3.91 2.92 0.27
C ILE A 8 3.11 1.67 0.62
N VAL A 9 3.77 0.65 1.12
CA VAL A 9 3.14 -0.54 1.71
C VAL A 9 3.49 -0.64 3.17
N CYS A 10 2.51 -1.00 3.98
CA CYS A 10 2.64 -1.15 5.42
C CYS A 10 2.14 -2.55 5.77
N GLY A 11 3.07 -3.45 6.09
CA GLY A 11 2.79 -4.78 6.60
C GLY A 11 3.01 -4.86 8.11
N ALA A 12 2.38 -5.84 8.77
CA ALA A 12 2.70 -6.17 10.16
C ALA A 12 3.87 -7.14 10.28
N SER A 13 4.33 -7.74 9.17
CA SER A 13 5.48 -8.63 9.13
C SER A 13 6.30 -8.47 7.85
N ARG A 14 7.62 -8.61 7.98
CA ARG A 14 8.57 -8.47 6.87
C ARG A 14 8.34 -9.55 5.80
N GLU A 15 8.03 -10.78 6.19
CA GLU A 15 7.77 -11.89 5.25
C GLU A 15 6.58 -11.59 4.35
N VAL A 16 5.45 -11.14 4.91
CA VAL A 16 4.25 -10.84 4.12
C VAL A 16 4.49 -9.61 3.25
N ALA A 17 5.14 -8.57 3.78
CA ALA A 17 5.50 -7.39 2.99
C ALA A 17 6.39 -7.77 1.79
N THR A 18 7.43 -8.58 2.01
CA THR A 18 8.34 -9.05 0.95
C THR A 18 7.61 -9.89 -0.09
N GLN A 19 6.75 -10.82 0.33
CA GLN A 19 5.99 -11.66 -0.59
C GLN A 19 4.96 -10.87 -1.39
N VAL A 20 4.23 -9.94 -0.76
CA VAL A 20 3.28 -9.07 -1.47
C VAL A 20 4.03 -8.18 -2.46
N THR A 21 5.14 -7.57 -2.07
CA THR A 21 6.02 -6.82 -2.98
C THR A 21 6.48 -7.68 -4.15
N ALA A 22 6.93 -8.91 -3.90
CA ALA A 22 7.35 -9.84 -4.95
C ALA A 22 6.21 -10.23 -5.92
N ASN A 23 4.99 -10.44 -5.41
CA ASN A 23 3.79 -10.74 -6.23
C ASN A 23 3.24 -9.53 -7.00
N MET A 24 3.64 -8.32 -6.61
CA MET A 24 3.21 -7.07 -7.23
C MET A 24 4.28 -6.46 -8.15
N LEU A 25 5.54 -6.89 -8.02
CA LEU A 25 6.55 -6.66 -9.04
C LEU A 25 6.14 -7.38 -10.33
N PRO A 26 6.53 -6.87 -11.51
CA PRO A 26 6.26 -7.56 -12.76
C PRO A 26 6.96 -8.91 -12.73
N GLU A 27 6.19 -10.01 -12.68
CA GLU A 27 6.66 -11.28 -13.22
C GLU A 27 7.07 -10.99 -14.67
N TYR A 28 8.34 -11.23 -14.99
CA TYR A 28 8.92 -11.05 -16.33
C TYR A 28 8.39 -12.10 -17.33
N ASP A 29 7.21 -12.68 -17.10
CA ASP A 29 6.57 -13.69 -17.92
C ASP A 29 5.28 -13.13 -18.56
N GLY A 30 5.48 -12.47 -19.69
CA GLY A 30 4.66 -12.72 -20.89
C GLY A 30 3.29 -12.06 -21.06
N GLU A 31 2.43 -11.92 -20.05
CA GLU A 31 0.97 -11.79 -20.36
C GLU A 31 0.21 -10.57 -19.76
N SER A 32 0.84 -9.58 -19.12
CA SER A 32 0.26 -8.22 -19.01
C SER A 32 1.19 -7.17 -18.35
N PRO A 33 1.75 -6.19 -19.09
CA PRO A 33 2.65 -5.16 -18.54
C PRO A 33 1.95 -4.00 -17.78
N ASN A 34 0.71 -4.18 -17.30
CA ASN A 34 -0.18 -3.06 -16.93
C ASN A 34 -0.27 -2.73 -15.43
N SER A 35 0.66 -3.18 -14.58
CA SER A 35 0.75 -2.70 -13.18
C SER A 35 2.20 -2.73 -12.68
N LEU A 36 2.97 -1.74 -13.12
CA LEU A 36 4.29 -1.48 -12.57
C LEU A 36 4.11 -0.69 -11.26
N LEU A 37 3.98 -1.36 -10.12
CA LEU A 37 4.12 -0.69 -8.83
C LEU A 37 5.59 -0.60 -8.47
N LEU A 38 6.06 0.60 -8.12
CA LEU A 38 7.35 0.84 -7.49
C LEU A 38 7.11 0.93 -5.98
N PHE A 39 7.61 -0.05 -5.24
CA PHE A 39 7.55 -0.03 -3.78
C PHE A 39 8.61 0.94 -3.27
N VAL A 40 8.20 2.14 -2.90
CA VAL A 40 9.13 3.16 -2.39
C VAL A 40 9.45 2.90 -0.93
N TYR A 41 8.49 2.36 -0.18
CA TYR A 41 8.65 2.05 1.23
C TYR A 41 7.78 0.84 1.61
N ALA A 42 8.35 -0.13 2.32
CA ALA A 42 7.59 -1.24 2.90
C ALA A 42 7.87 -1.37 4.41
N GLY A 43 7.01 -0.77 5.22
CA GLY A 43 7.08 -0.85 6.68
C GLY A 43 6.70 -2.24 7.18
N HIS A 44 7.41 -2.74 8.19
CA HIS A 44 7.12 -4.04 8.82
C HIS A 44 6.98 -3.96 10.34
N ASP A 45 7.03 -2.75 10.89
CA ASP A 45 6.85 -2.45 12.30
C ASP A 45 5.77 -1.35 12.46
N LEU A 46 4.67 -1.68 13.13
CA LEU A 46 3.50 -0.79 13.26
C LEU A 46 3.85 0.58 13.89
N PRO A 47 4.45 0.66 15.10
CA PRO A 47 4.73 1.95 15.74
C PRO A 47 5.79 2.77 15.01
N ILE A 48 6.77 2.17 14.35
CA ILE A 48 7.77 2.93 13.58
C ILE A 48 7.16 3.42 12.26
N THR A 49 6.40 2.56 11.56
CA THR A 49 5.69 2.92 10.33
C THR A 49 4.73 4.08 10.55
N ALA A 50 4.04 4.12 11.70
CA ALA A 50 3.16 5.21 12.08
C ALA A 50 3.89 6.55 12.31
N LYS A 51 5.21 6.57 12.41
CA LYS A 51 6.02 7.79 12.50
C LYS A 51 6.66 8.18 11.16
N GLU A 52 7.19 7.20 10.43
CA GLU A 52 7.91 7.44 9.17
C GLU A 52 6.96 7.75 8.00
N VAL A 53 5.85 7.04 7.87
CA VAL A 53 4.91 7.25 6.75
C VAL A 53 4.32 8.67 6.74
N PRO A 54 3.87 9.24 7.87
CA PRO A 54 3.43 10.63 7.89
C PRO A 54 4.50 11.63 7.39
N GLN A 55 5.78 11.41 7.71
CA GLN A 55 6.89 12.24 7.25
C GLN A 55 7.13 12.11 5.74
N ILE A 56 7.04 10.89 5.21
CA ILE A 56 7.16 10.64 3.77
C ILE A 56 6.00 11.32 3.02
N ILE A 57 4.77 11.17 3.52
CA ILE A 57 3.55 11.71 2.89
C ILE A 57 3.50 13.23 2.97
N SER A 58 4.01 13.85 4.03
CA SER A 58 4.10 15.31 4.14
C SER A 58 5.25 15.92 3.33
N GLY A 59 6.04 15.10 2.63
CA GLY A 59 7.15 15.56 1.79
C GLY A 59 8.45 15.86 2.56
N SER A 60 8.56 15.39 3.80
CA SER A 60 9.77 15.50 4.64
C SER A 60 10.31 14.11 5.04
N PRO A 61 10.63 13.23 4.07
CA PRO A 61 11.03 11.87 4.38
C PRO A 61 12.34 11.84 5.19
N PRO A 62 12.48 10.94 6.18
CA PRO A 62 13.76 10.71 6.84
C PRO A 62 14.78 10.14 5.86
N ALA A 63 16.07 10.24 6.20
CA ALA A 63 17.13 9.70 5.37
C ALA A 63 16.96 8.18 5.17
N ALA A 64 17.17 7.67 3.96
CA ALA A 64 16.99 6.25 3.64
C ALA A 64 17.77 5.31 4.59
N ALA A 65 18.99 5.71 4.99
CA ALA A 65 19.82 4.97 5.94
C ALA A 65 19.30 4.95 7.39
N SER A 66 18.33 5.80 7.72
CA SER A 66 17.70 5.89 9.05
C SER A 66 16.35 5.21 9.13
N LEU A 67 15.83 4.71 8.01
CA LEU A 67 14.58 3.95 7.97
C LEU A 67 14.74 2.60 8.65
N HIS A 68 13.66 2.14 9.29
CA HIS A 68 13.64 0.80 9.87
C HIS A 68 13.58 -0.35 8.85
N THR A 69 13.38 -0.03 7.57
CA THR A 69 13.17 -1.01 6.51
C THR A 69 14.08 -0.72 5.31
N ASP A 70 14.68 -1.79 4.78
CA ASP A 70 15.40 -1.84 3.51
C ASP A 70 14.52 -2.43 2.39
N VAL A 71 13.25 -2.72 2.69
CA VAL A 71 12.31 -3.32 1.74
C VAL A 71 11.67 -2.19 0.93
N GLY A 72 12.05 -2.09 -0.34
CA GLY A 72 11.63 -1.03 -1.27
C GLY A 72 12.83 -0.30 -1.88
N SER A 73 12.58 0.72 -2.71
CA SER A 73 13.66 1.55 -3.26
C SER A 73 14.19 2.56 -2.24
N ASN A 74 13.38 2.96 -1.25
CA ASN A 74 13.63 4.07 -0.32
C ASN A 74 14.03 5.37 -1.05
N ASP A 75 13.62 5.50 -2.31
CA ASP A 75 13.85 6.66 -3.16
C ASP A 75 12.60 7.55 -3.17
N PHE A 76 12.64 8.58 -2.35
CA PHE A 76 11.55 9.55 -2.20
C PHE A 76 11.69 10.76 -3.13
N THR A 77 12.60 10.72 -4.13
CA THR A 77 12.65 11.76 -5.17
C THR A 77 11.37 11.81 -6.00
N VAL A 78 10.66 10.68 -6.06
CA VAL A 78 9.32 10.58 -6.64
C VAL A 78 8.31 10.42 -5.49
N PRO A 79 7.33 11.32 -5.34
CA PRO A 79 6.34 11.22 -4.27
C PRO A 79 5.47 9.97 -4.47
N PRO A 80 5.14 9.25 -3.39
CA PRO A 80 4.22 8.13 -3.46
C PRO A 80 2.83 8.57 -3.93
N ARG A 81 2.11 7.66 -4.59
CA ARG A 81 0.76 7.86 -5.13
C ARG A 81 -0.34 7.13 -4.36
N ALA A 82 0.03 6.25 -3.43
CA ALA A 82 -0.89 5.54 -2.55
C ALA A 82 -0.19 5.04 -1.28
N VAL A 83 -0.94 4.92 -0.19
CA VAL A 83 -0.55 4.17 1.02
C VAL A 83 -1.40 2.90 1.11
N ILE A 84 -0.77 1.76 1.35
CA ILE A 84 -1.44 0.45 1.39
C ILE A 84 -1.14 -0.21 2.73
N ALA A 85 -2.15 -0.45 3.55
CA ALA A 85 -2.06 -1.21 4.79
C ALA A 85 -2.52 -2.66 4.58
N GLY A 86 -1.66 -3.62 4.94
CA GLY A 86 -1.93 -5.05 4.86
C GLY A 86 -2.86 -5.56 5.96
N GLY A 87 -3.30 -6.82 5.85
CA GLY A 87 -4.30 -7.42 6.76
C GLY A 87 -3.86 -7.57 8.22
N GLY A 88 -2.57 -7.34 8.51
CA GLY A 88 -2.04 -7.30 9.88
C GLY A 88 -2.32 -5.98 10.61
N TYR A 89 -2.83 -4.95 9.94
CA TYR A 89 -3.25 -3.71 10.59
C TYR A 89 -4.64 -3.89 11.23
N SER A 90 -4.70 -3.79 12.56
CA SER A 90 -5.97 -3.60 13.28
C SER A 90 -6.61 -2.27 12.89
N ASP A 91 -7.90 -2.11 13.22
CA ASP A 91 -8.61 -0.84 12.98
C ASP A 91 -7.91 0.31 13.68
N GLU A 92 -7.51 0.11 14.92
CA GLU A 92 -6.78 1.07 15.74
C GLU A 92 -5.41 1.42 15.16
N ALA A 93 -4.66 0.41 14.68
CA ALA A 93 -3.34 0.63 14.10
C ALA A 93 -3.43 1.41 12.78
N PHE A 94 -4.43 1.12 11.96
CA PHE A 94 -4.66 1.85 10.72
C PHE A 94 -5.11 3.28 11.02
N GLU A 95 -6.04 3.47 11.95
CA GLU A 95 -6.51 4.79 12.36
C GLU A 95 -5.36 5.64 12.89
N THR A 96 -4.47 5.05 13.71
CA THR A 96 -3.27 5.73 14.21
C THR A 96 -2.36 6.20 13.06
N LEU A 97 -2.10 5.34 12.08
CA LEU A 97 -1.31 5.68 10.89
C LEU A 97 -1.98 6.79 10.07
N TYR A 98 -3.29 6.67 9.83
CA TYR A 98 -4.07 7.61 9.04
C TYR A 98 -4.11 8.99 9.69
N GLN A 99 -4.44 9.06 10.99
CA GLN A 99 -4.44 10.31 11.76
C GLN A 99 -3.05 10.93 11.84
N GLY A 100 -1.99 10.12 11.95
CA GLY A 100 -0.61 10.62 11.86
C GLY A 100 -0.36 11.35 10.53
N CYS A 101 -0.82 10.78 9.41
CA CYS A 101 -0.70 11.41 8.09
C CYS A 101 -1.54 12.69 7.98
N VAL A 102 -2.78 12.68 8.50
CA VAL A 102 -3.66 13.86 8.56
C VAL A 102 -2.99 15.00 9.32
N GLN A 103 -2.43 14.71 10.50
CA GLN A 103 -1.72 15.69 11.32
C GLN A 103 -0.48 16.24 10.62
N ALA A 104 0.32 15.37 10.00
CA ALA A 104 1.52 15.78 9.26
C ALA A 104 1.19 16.64 8.02
N CYS A 105 0.02 16.45 7.40
CA CYS A 105 -0.47 17.26 6.27
C CYS A 105 -1.36 18.44 6.72
N GLY A 106 -1.62 18.59 8.02
CA GLY A 106 -2.46 19.62 8.62
C GLY A 106 -3.98 19.38 8.52
N SER A 107 -4.47 18.60 7.55
CA SER A 107 -5.89 18.20 7.46
C SER A 107 -6.09 17.03 6.49
N GLU A 108 -7.24 16.36 6.58
CA GLU A 108 -7.63 15.28 5.66
C GLU A 108 -7.68 15.75 4.20
N ALA A 109 -8.15 16.97 3.97
CA ALA A 109 -8.23 17.57 2.64
C ALA A 109 -6.86 17.79 1.98
N ASN A 110 -5.79 17.82 2.78
CA ASN A 110 -4.43 18.01 2.32
C ASN A 110 -3.69 16.69 2.09
N LEU A 111 -4.29 15.54 2.40
CA LEU A 111 -3.66 14.25 2.14
C LEU A 111 -3.42 14.11 0.63
N PRO A 112 -2.17 13.93 0.18
CA PRO A 112 -1.85 13.95 -1.24
C PRO A 112 -2.28 12.68 -1.97
N VAL A 113 -2.58 11.60 -1.23
CA VAL A 113 -2.80 10.26 -1.76
C VAL A 113 -4.01 9.56 -1.13
N PRO A 114 -4.63 8.60 -1.85
CA PRO A 114 -5.56 7.65 -1.27
C PRO A 114 -4.87 6.61 -0.37
N PHE A 115 -5.66 6.07 0.56
CA PHE A 115 -5.29 5.00 1.46
C PHE A 115 -6.04 3.73 1.08
N PHE A 116 -5.35 2.60 1.05
CA PHE A 116 -5.92 1.29 0.78
C PHE A 116 -5.67 0.40 1.98
N ARG A 117 -6.68 -0.35 2.40
CA ARG A 117 -6.56 -1.28 3.51
C ARG A 117 -7.18 -2.62 3.16
N VAL A 118 -6.43 -3.67 3.45
CA VAL A 118 -6.98 -5.03 3.40
C VAL A 118 -8.07 -5.15 4.46
N SER A 119 -9.28 -5.51 4.04
CA SER A 119 -10.37 -5.83 4.97
C SER A 119 -10.31 -7.31 5.34
N ASN A 120 -10.11 -7.57 6.63
CA ASN A 120 -10.19 -8.91 7.18
C ASN A 120 -11.61 -9.48 7.09
N GLU A 121 -12.64 -8.64 7.07
CA GLU A 121 -14.03 -9.05 6.84
C GLU A 121 -14.25 -9.51 5.39
N ILE A 122 -13.77 -8.76 4.40
CA ILE A 122 -13.83 -9.17 2.98
C ILE A 122 -13.10 -10.50 2.80
N THR A 123 -11.94 -10.63 3.44
CA THR A 123 -11.15 -11.86 3.38
C THR A 123 -11.88 -13.04 4.02
N SER A 124 -12.44 -12.86 5.21
CA SER A 124 -13.20 -13.90 5.91
C SER A 124 -14.46 -14.31 5.15
N ARG A 125 -15.16 -13.34 4.53
CA ARG A 125 -16.31 -13.61 3.66
C ARG A 125 -15.92 -14.42 2.43
N LEU A 126 -14.83 -14.05 1.75
CA LEU A 126 -14.37 -14.77 0.56
C LEU A 126 -13.89 -16.19 0.88
N GLU A 127 -13.28 -16.38 2.06
CA GLU A 127 -12.97 -17.72 2.58
C GLU A 127 -14.26 -18.52 2.81
N ALA A 128 -15.25 -17.95 3.50
CA ALA A 128 -16.52 -18.61 3.78
C ALA A 128 -17.32 -18.98 2.52
N GLU A 129 -17.22 -18.16 1.47
CA GLU A 129 -17.85 -18.41 0.17
C GLU A 129 -17.03 -19.35 -0.73
N GLY A 130 -15.85 -19.80 -0.31
CA GLY A 130 -14.94 -20.63 -1.13
C GLY A 130 -14.34 -19.91 -2.34
N LYS A 131 -14.41 -18.56 -2.36
CA LYS A 131 -13.93 -17.70 -3.45
C LYS A 131 -12.57 -17.06 -3.16
N GLY A 132 -11.97 -17.36 -2.01
CA GLY A 132 -10.67 -16.84 -1.61
C GLY A 132 -9.87 -17.83 -0.77
N PRO A 133 -8.54 -17.72 -0.80
CA PRO A 133 -7.66 -18.52 0.04
C PRO A 133 -7.76 -18.10 1.51
N LYS A 134 -7.48 -19.02 2.43
CA LYS A 134 -7.45 -18.73 3.87
C LYS A 134 -6.25 -17.84 4.19
N ILE A 135 -6.37 -16.97 5.20
CA ILE A 135 -5.36 -15.97 5.60
C ILE A 135 -3.94 -16.55 5.85
N ARG A 136 -3.84 -17.86 6.10
CA ARG A 136 -2.58 -18.56 6.41
C ARG A 136 -2.08 -19.49 5.31
N THR A 137 -2.62 -19.40 4.10
CA THR A 137 -2.14 -20.21 2.97
C THR A 137 -1.22 -19.41 2.06
N PRO A 138 -0.29 -20.06 1.34
CA PRO A 138 0.62 -19.38 0.42
C PRO A 138 -0.07 -18.60 -0.71
N GLU A 139 -1.32 -18.94 -1.02
CA GLU A 139 -2.11 -18.25 -2.04
C GLU A 139 -2.70 -16.92 -1.54
N TYR A 140 -2.73 -16.68 -0.22
CA TYR A 140 -3.31 -15.47 0.36
C TYR A 140 -2.60 -14.17 -0.08
N PRO A 141 -1.26 -14.05 0.00
CA PRO A 141 -0.54 -12.89 -0.52
C PRO A 141 -0.85 -12.59 -2.00
N LYS A 142 -0.98 -13.64 -2.83
CA LYS A 142 -1.32 -13.51 -4.26
C LYS A 142 -2.75 -13.00 -4.46
N ALA A 143 -3.71 -13.51 -3.69
CA ALA A 143 -5.09 -13.03 -3.75
C ALA A 143 -5.22 -11.57 -3.29
N VAL A 144 -4.52 -11.18 -2.21
CA VAL A 144 -4.47 -9.79 -1.72
C VAL A 144 -3.85 -8.87 -2.78
N ALA A 145 -2.74 -9.28 -3.39
CA ALA A 145 -2.10 -8.55 -4.47
C ALA A 145 -3.06 -8.30 -5.66
N ASN A 146 -3.83 -9.31 -6.07
CA ASN A 146 -4.79 -9.14 -7.17
C ASN A 146 -5.93 -8.19 -6.82
N ARG A 147 -6.54 -8.32 -5.62
CA ARG A 147 -7.60 -7.39 -5.17
C ARG A 147 -7.09 -5.96 -5.07
N LEU A 148 -5.85 -5.78 -4.60
CA LEU A 148 -5.19 -4.48 -4.56
C LEU A 148 -5.05 -3.90 -5.97
N LYS A 149 -4.59 -4.68 -6.96
CA LYS A 149 -4.49 -4.22 -8.37
C LYS A 149 -5.85 -3.75 -8.91
N ASP A 150 -6.91 -4.49 -8.63
CA ASP A 150 -8.26 -4.13 -9.07
C ASP A 150 -8.75 -2.86 -8.36
N LYS A 151 -8.52 -2.74 -7.05
CA LYS A 151 -8.91 -1.56 -6.28
C LYS A 151 -8.14 -0.31 -6.66
N LEU A 152 -6.84 -0.45 -6.95
CA LEU A 152 -5.99 0.63 -7.46
C LEU A 152 -6.54 1.15 -8.80
N LYS A 153 -6.92 0.26 -9.73
CA LYS A 153 -7.57 0.65 -10.99
C LYS A 153 -8.90 1.38 -10.75
N GLU A 154 -9.75 0.86 -9.86
CA GLU A 154 -11.04 1.48 -9.51
C GLU A 154 -10.84 2.89 -8.93
N ALA A 155 -9.84 3.07 -8.07
CA ALA A 155 -9.49 4.36 -7.46
C ALA A 155 -8.74 5.31 -8.41
N GLY A 156 -8.45 4.87 -9.65
CA GLY A 156 -7.71 5.66 -10.64
C GLY A 156 -6.21 5.77 -10.38
N VAL A 157 -5.66 4.88 -9.54
CA VAL A 157 -4.22 4.74 -9.28
C VAL A 157 -3.68 3.66 -10.21
N GLY A 158 -3.34 4.05 -11.44
CA GLY A 158 -2.88 3.11 -12.46
C GLY A 158 -1.92 3.73 -13.47
N PRO A 159 -1.15 2.89 -14.18
CA PRO A 159 -0.21 3.38 -15.18
C PRO A 159 -1.01 3.96 -16.35
N GLY A 160 -0.78 5.24 -16.67
CA GLY A 160 -1.54 5.95 -17.70
C GLY A 160 -2.95 6.41 -17.28
N ILE A 161 -3.30 6.28 -15.99
CA ILE A 161 -4.55 6.83 -15.45
C ILE A 161 -4.26 8.19 -14.81
N SER A 162 -4.97 9.23 -15.29
CA SER A 162 -4.97 10.55 -14.69
C SER A 162 -5.50 10.47 -13.26
N GLU A 163 -4.76 11.00 -12.30
CA GLU A 163 -5.17 11.03 -10.90
C GLU A 163 -6.54 11.66 -10.76
N GLN A 164 -7.49 10.95 -10.13
CA GLN A 164 -8.77 11.52 -9.81
C GLN A 164 -8.62 12.39 -8.56
N PRO A 165 -8.72 13.74 -8.66
CA PRO A 165 -8.49 14.63 -7.53
C PRO A 165 -9.44 14.37 -6.36
N GLY A 166 -10.62 13.79 -6.62
CA GLY A 166 -11.61 13.44 -5.61
C GLY A 166 -11.31 12.19 -4.77
N ASN A 167 -10.19 11.48 -5.01
CA ASN A 167 -9.82 10.27 -4.25
C ASN A 167 -8.70 10.50 -3.25
N LYS A 168 -8.10 11.70 -3.23
CA LYS A 168 -7.11 12.11 -2.24
C LYS A 168 -7.71 12.06 -0.83
N GLY A 169 -6.97 11.49 0.12
CA GLY A 169 -7.42 11.28 1.50
C GLY A 169 -8.50 10.22 1.70
N LYS A 170 -9.10 9.66 0.63
CA LYS A 170 -10.09 8.59 0.78
C LYS A 170 -9.44 7.29 1.20
N THR A 171 -10.15 6.56 2.06
CA THR A 171 -9.81 5.18 2.43
C THR A 171 -10.64 4.18 1.63
N PHE A 172 -9.96 3.22 0.99
CA PHE A 172 -10.56 2.14 0.22
C PHE A 172 -10.26 0.80 0.90
N PHE A 173 -11.29 -0.04 1.03
CA PHE A 173 -11.17 -1.38 1.57
C PHE A 173 -11.24 -2.42 0.45
N PHE A 174 -10.41 -3.47 0.53
CA PHE A 174 -10.32 -4.54 -0.48
C PHE A 174 -10.00 -5.92 0.12
#